data_AF-A0A357GVB3-F1
#
_entry.id   AF-A0A357GVB3-F1
#
_cell.length_a   1.000
_cell.length_b   1.000
_cell.length_c   1.000
_cell.angle_alpha   90.00
_cell.angle_beta   90.00
_cell.angle_gamma   90.00
#
_symmetry.space_group_name_H-M   'P 1'
#
loop_
_entity.id
_entity.type
_entity.pdbx_description
1 polymer ?
#
loop_
_entity_poly.entity_id
_entity_poly.type
_entity_poly.pdbx_seq_one_letter_code
_entity_poly.pdbx_strand_id
1 'polypeptide(L)'
;MDTSNLSDENELERQFEEMPTTENNFDREGEKEKEKIVRELEKIDAVRKIMEERYHYGVLKDFVNHLASTEKVFVLAGIKKFGGDEIMNLFIQSETEVMSDDTGIDEDVFSQIKEEFSKTCKTVGDIKNVSDKLMQKYPEAEKFIEYITNYLIVLLHTSGSISGGDFDIDKKRDETIHEMMVKIAENDSAEIEELEKIYKEFKEELNN
;
A
#
# COMPACT_ATOMS: atom_id res chain seq x y z
N MET A 1 57.69 -25.53 30.76
CA MET A 1 57.70 -26.09 29.39
C MET A 1 56.54 -27.06 29.23
N ASP A 2 55.36 -26.68 28.77
CA ASP A 2 54.58 -25.44 28.82
C ASP A 2 53.26 -25.86 28.18
N THR A 3 52.25 -26.13 29.00
CA THR A 3 50.89 -26.47 28.53
C THR A 3 50.06 -25.20 28.31
N SER A 4 50.70 -24.08 28.01
CA SER A 4 50.09 -22.74 28.02
C SER A 4 49.64 -22.24 26.65
N ASN A 5 49.54 -23.08 25.62
CA ASN A 5 49.17 -22.64 24.26
C ASN A 5 47.92 -23.33 23.67
N LEU A 6 47.16 -24.08 24.47
CA LEU A 6 45.94 -24.78 23.97
C LEU A 6 44.63 -24.28 24.61
N SER A 7 44.68 -23.36 25.58
CA SER A 7 43.46 -22.74 26.14
C SER A 7 42.99 -21.53 25.34
N ASP A 8 43.91 -20.81 24.69
CA ASP A 8 43.60 -19.49 24.15
C ASP A 8 42.96 -19.55 22.76
N GLU A 9 43.21 -20.61 21.98
CA GLU A 9 42.58 -20.79 20.66
C GLU A 9 41.07 -21.15 20.78
N ASN A 10 40.67 -21.86 21.83
CA ASN A 10 39.26 -22.23 22.05
C ASN A 10 38.42 -21.09 22.66
N GLU A 11 39.05 -20.09 23.27
CA GLU A 11 38.35 -18.94 23.85
C GLU A 11 38.11 -17.82 22.81
N LEU A 12 39.01 -17.69 21.83
CA LEU A 12 38.83 -16.81 20.68
C LEU A 12 37.73 -17.30 19.73
N GLU A 13 37.61 -18.60 19.45
CA GLU A 13 36.54 -19.13 18.60
C GLU A 13 35.14 -18.95 19.22
N ARG A 14 35.01 -19.05 20.56
CA ARG A 14 33.73 -18.81 21.24
C ARG A 14 33.30 -17.33 21.27
N GLN A 15 34.23 -16.38 21.11
CA GLN A 15 33.87 -14.95 21.03
C GLN A 15 33.38 -14.54 19.65
N PHE A 16 33.65 -15.33 18.60
CA PHE A 16 33.14 -15.08 17.25
C PHE A 16 31.79 -15.75 16.94
N GLU A 17 31.41 -16.80 17.67
CA GLU A 17 30.13 -17.50 17.46
C GLU A 17 28.90 -16.81 18.10
N GLU A 18 29.09 -15.80 18.96
CA GLU A 18 27.98 -15.05 19.58
C GLU A 18 27.92 -13.57 19.15
N MET A 19 28.60 -13.17 18.08
CA MET A 19 28.29 -11.88 17.46
C MET A 19 27.11 -12.07 16.50
N PRO A 20 25.93 -11.45 16.74
CA PRO A 20 24.89 -11.41 15.75
C PRO A 20 25.48 -10.75 14.50
N THR A 21 25.65 -11.53 13.45
CA THR A 21 26.11 -11.05 12.15
C THR A 21 25.21 -9.90 11.73
N THR A 22 25.79 -8.82 11.21
CA THR A 22 25.07 -7.64 10.76
C THR A 22 23.92 -8.00 9.80
N GLU A 23 24.06 -9.04 8.97
CA GLU A 23 22.98 -9.60 8.14
C GLU A 23 21.74 -10.01 8.93
N ASN A 24 21.89 -10.74 10.05
CA ASN A 24 20.76 -11.15 10.90
C ASN A 24 20.04 -9.95 11.57
N ASN A 25 20.71 -8.82 11.77
CA ASN A 25 20.09 -7.62 12.33
C ASN A 25 19.38 -6.78 11.26
N PHE A 26 19.93 -6.69 10.04
CA PHE A 26 19.29 -6.01 8.91
C PHE A 26 17.99 -6.72 8.48
N ASP A 27 18.01 -8.05 8.41
CA ASP A 27 16.83 -8.84 8.04
C ASP A 27 15.72 -8.72 9.10
N ARG A 28 16.08 -8.78 10.39
CA ARG A 28 15.14 -8.57 11.51
C ARG A 28 14.57 -7.16 11.57
N GLU A 29 15.34 -6.15 11.20
CA GLU A 29 14.86 -4.76 11.17
C GLU A 29 13.92 -4.54 9.97
N GLY A 30 14.21 -5.15 8.82
CA GLY A 30 13.32 -5.17 7.65
C GLY A 30 11.99 -5.88 7.92
N GLU A 31 12.01 -7.01 8.61
CA GLU A 31 10.80 -7.75 9.02
C GLU A 31 9.93 -6.93 9.97
N LYS A 32 10.51 -6.27 10.97
CA LYS A 32 9.76 -5.42 11.91
C LYS A 32 9.13 -4.20 11.22
N GLU A 33 9.83 -3.62 10.26
CA GLU A 33 9.30 -2.50 9.49
C GLU A 33 8.14 -2.95 8.60
N LYS A 34 8.27 -4.11 7.95
CA LYS A 34 7.20 -4.74 7.17
C LYS A 34 5.97 -5.05 8.02
N GLU A 35 6.16 -5.64 9.20
CA GLU A 35 5.06 -5.89 10.15
C GLU A 35 4.36 -4.59 10.54
N LYS A 36 5.12 -3.51 10.78
CA LYS A 36 4.55 -2.19 11.08
C LYS A 36 3.67 -1.71 9.94
N ILE A 37 4.14 -1.82 8.70
CA ILE A 37 3.37 -1.39 7.52
C ILE A 37 2.11 -2.21 7.35
N VAL A 38 2.21 -3.55 7.47
CA VAL A 38 1.03 -4.42 7.40
C VAL A 38 0.00 -4.00 8.45
N ARG A 39 0.41 -3.67 9.67
CA ARG A 39 -0.51 -3.14 10.70
C ARG A 39 -1.11 -1.79 10.34
N GLU A 40 -0.37 -0.88 9.72
CA GLU A 40 -0.93 0.39 9.24
C GLU A 40 -1.96 0.16 8.11
N LEU A 41 -1.69 -0.76 7.19
CA LEU A 41 -2.65 -1.14 6.13
C LEU A 41 -3.92 -1.77 6.74
N GLU A 42 -3.77 -2.70 7.68
CA GLU A 42 -4.88 -3.31 8.42
C GLU A 42 -5.68 -2.27 9.21
N LYS A 43 -5.01 -1.27 9.81
CA LYS A 43 -5.68 -0.16 10.49
C LYS A 43 -6.54 0.64 9.51
N ILE A 44 -6.00 0.96 8.32
CA ILE A 44 -6.73 1.67 7.28
C ILE A 44 -7.95 0.86 6.84
N ASP A 45 -7.83 -0.46 6.68
CA ASP A 45 -8.94 -1.33 6.29
C ASP A 45 -10.00 -1.45 7.39
N ALA A 46 -9.61 -1.45 8.66
CA ALA A 46 -10.55 -1.40 9.77
C ALA A 46 -11.34 -0.08 9.79
N VAL A 47 -10.66 1.06 9.60
CA VAL A 47 -11.33 2.37 9.51
C VAL A 47 -12.24 2.43 8.29
N ARG A 48 -11.79 1.92 7.14
CA ARG A 48 -12.62 1.80 5.92
C ARG A 48 -13.93 1.06 6.23
N LYS A 49 -13.88 -0.11 6.86
CA LYS A 49 -15.08 -0.89 7.22
C LYS A 49 -16.03 -0.13 8.14
N ILE A 50 -15.51 0.54 9.18
CA ILE A 50 -16.32 1.38 10.09
C ILE A 50 -17.00 2.52 9.33
N MET A 51 -16.27 3.16 8.42
CA MET A 51 -16.76 4.28 7.63
C MET A 51 -17.75 3.83 6.56
N GLU A 52 -17.54 2.68 5.94
CA GLU A 52 -18.51 2.06 5.02
C GLU A 52 -19.83 1.74 5.72
N GLU A 53 -19.83 1.30 6.99
CA GLU A 53 -21.08 1.11 7.74
C GLU A 53 -21.86 2.43 7.93
N ARG A 54 -21.16 3.55 8.11
CA ARG A 54 -21.76 4.89 8.24
C ARG A 54 -22.23 5.44 6.89
N TYR A 55 -21.44 5.23 5.84
CA TYR A 55 -21.62 5.78 4.49
C TYR A 55 -21.81 4.65 3.46
N HIS A 56 -22.82 3.83 3.68
CA HIS A 56 -22.97 2.51 3.04
C HIS A 56 -23.54 2.51 1.61
N TYR A 57 -23.85 3.67 1.01
CA TYR A 57 -24.46 3.73 -0.32
C TYR A 57 -23.83 4.75 -1.26
N GLY A 58 -23.82 4.37 -2.55
CA GLY A 58 -23.52 5.24 -3.67
C GLY A 58 -22.13 5.89 -3.58
N VAL A 59 -22.07 7.13 -4.05
CA VAL A 59 -20.82 7.90 -4.19
C VAL A 59 -20.06 8.07 -2.87
N LEU A 60 -20.75 8.05 -1.72
CA LEU A 60 -20.10 8.21 -0.41
C LEU A 60 -19.36 6.95 0.02
N LYS A 61 -19.90 5.76 -0.27
CA LYS A 61 -19.17 4.49 -0.06
C LYS A 61 -17.92 4.45 -0.95
N ASP A 62 -18.08 4.82 -2.21
CA ASP A 62 -16.96 4.88 -3.17
C ASP A 62 -15.91 5.88 -2.71
N PHE A 63 -16.32 7.04 -2.18
CA PHE A 63 -15.40 8.02 -1.61
C PHE A 63 -14.62 7.46 -0.40
N VAL A 64 -15.26 6.72 0.51
CA VAL A 64 -14.57 6.03 1.62
C VAL A 64 -13.53 5.03 1.11
N ASN A 65 -13.88 4.23 0.09
CA ASN A 65 -12.94 3.30 -0.56
C ASN A 65 -11.74 4.07 -1.11
N HIS A 66 -12.01 5.19 -1.77
CA HIS A 66 -10.98 6.02 -2.35
C HIS A 66 -10.07 6.68 -1.30
N LEU A 67 -10.60 7.11 -0.16
CA LEU A 67 -9.82 7.62 0.97
C LEU A 67 -8.87 6.55 1.50
N ALA A 68 -9.36 5.34 1.73
CA ALA A 68 -8.57 4.22 2.23
C ALA A 68 -7.41 3.88 1.29
N SER A 69 -7.68 3.69 -0.01
CA SER A 69 -6.62 3.42 -1.00
C SER A 69 -5.60 4.55 -1.10
N THR A 70 -6.06 5.81 -1.01
CA THR A 70 -5.15 6.96 -1.02
C THR A 70 -4.21 6.91 0.18
N GLU A 71 -4.73 6.67 1.40
CA GLU A 71 -3.89 6.58 2.59
C GLU A 71 -2.87 5.44 2.47
N LYS A 72 -3.30 4.26 1.99
CA LYS A 72 -2.38 3.13 1.76
C LYS A 72 -1.26 3.49 0.80
N VAL A 73 -1.56 4.23 -0.27
CA VAL A 73 -0.53 4.72 -1.20
C VAL A 73 0.49 5.60 -0.48
N PHE A 74 0.08 6.50 0.40
CA PHE A 74 1.00 7.38 1.11
C PHE A 74 1.78 6.67 2.23
N VAL A 75 1.16 5.72 2.93
CA VAL A 75 1.88 4.82 3.85
C VAL A 75 2.96 4.05 3.11
N LEU A 76 2.64 3.50 1.94
CA LEU A 76 3.56 2.69 1.16
C LEU A 76 4.67 3.50 0.48
N ALA A 77 4.32 4.67 -0.09
CA ALA A 77 5.29 5.54 -0.75
C ALA A 77 6.33 6.11 0.23
N GLY A 78 5.95 6.30 1.49
CA GLY A 78 6.86 6.75 2.55
C GLY A 78 8.00 5.79 2.85
N ILE A 79 7.95 4.56 2.33
CA ILE A 79 8.91 3.51 2.66
C ILE A 79 10.08 3.51 1.68
N LYS A 80 11.24 3.95 2.16
CA LYS A 80 12.48 3.98 1.35
C LYS A 80 13.22 2.64 1.32
N LYS A 81 12.92 1.72 2.25
CA LYS A 81 13.67 0.47 2.44
C LYS A 81 13.20 -0.69 1.56
N PHE A 82 11.97 -0.67 1.04
CA PHE A 82 11.47 -1.71 0.14
C PHE A 82 11.70 -1.36 -1.33
N GLY A 83 11.88 -2.39 -2.16
CA GLY A 83 11.89 -2.24 -3.61
C GLY A 83 10.49 -1.90 -4.13
N GLY A 84 10.42 -1.18 -5.26
CA GLY A 84 9.14 -0.81 -5.88
C GLY A 84 8.22 -2.02 -6.13
N ASP A 85 8.80 -3.15 -6.54
CA ASP A 85 8.07 -4.41 -6.78
C ASP A 85 7.38 -4.93 -5.50
N GLU A 86 8.01 -4.80 -4.33
CA GLU A 86 7.43 -5.24 -3.05
C GLU A 86 6.32 -4.29 -2.56
N ILE A 87 6.52 -2.98 -2.71
CA ILE A 87 5.52 -1.96 -2.39
C ILE A 87 4.24 -2.15 -3.24
N MET A 88 4.41 -2.40 -4.54
CA MET A 88 3.28 -2.67 -5.43
C MET A 88 2.54 -3.94 -5.06
N ASN A 89 3.26 -5.01 -4.67
CA ASN A 89 2.65 -6.25 -4.24
C ASN A 89 1.82 -6.10 -2.95
N LEU A 90 2.33 -5.34 -1.97
CA LEU A 90 1.60 -5.06 -0.74
C LEU A 90 0.32 -4.26 -1.03
N PHE A 91 0.40 -3.26 -1.90
CA PHE A 91 -0.77 -2.48 -2.31
C PHE A 91 -1.84 -3.38 -2.94
N ILE A 92 -1.48 -4.11 -4.00
CA ILE A 92 -2.42 -4.95 -4.76
C ILE A 92 -3.04 -6.03 -3.86
N GLN A 93 -2.24 -6.64 -2.97
CA GLN A 93 -2.75 -7.62 -2.02
C GLN A 93 -3.82 -7.01 -1.12
N SER A 94 -3.53 -5.86 -0.49
CA SER A 94 -4.47 -5.22 0.42
C SER A 94 -5.78 -4.82 -0.27
N GLU A 95 -5.74 -4.38 -1.53
CA GLU A 95 -6.97 -4.01 -2.25
C GLU A 95 -7.74 -5.21 -2.78
N THR A 96 -7.04 -6.29 -3.13
CA THR A 96 -7.68 -7.55 -3.55
C THR A 96 -8.49 -8.15 -2.41
N GLU A 97 -7.92 -8.19 -1.20
CA GLU A 97 -8.60 -8.72 -0.02
C GLU A 97 -9.92 -7.98 0.22
N VAL A 98 -9.93 -6.64 0.15
CA VAL A 98 -11.16 -5.88 0.38
C VAL A 98 -12.17 -5.98 -0.76
N MET A 99 -11.72 -6.00 -2.01
CA MET A 99 -12.64 -6.01 -3.17
C MET A 99 -13.21 -7.41 -3.47
N SER A 100 -12.53 -8.48 -3.03
CA SER A 100 -13.04 -9.84 -3.14
C SER A 100 -14.31 -10.06 -2.32
N ASP A 101 -14.42 -9.38 -1.18
CA ASP A 101 -15.61 -9.43 -0.31
C ASP A 101 -16.86 -8.79 -0.97
N ASP A 102 -16.66 -7.88 -1.93
CA ASP A 102 -17.70 -6.95 -2.41
C ASP A 102 -18.22 -7.22 -3.84
N THR A 103 -17.53 -8.01 -4.67
CA THR A 103 -17.72 -7.99 -6.13
C THR A 103 -18.27 -9.27 -6.75
N GLY A 104 -18.34 -10.38 -6.00
CA GLY A 104 -18.79 -11.68 -6.53
C GLY A 104 -17.90 -12.24 -7.65
N ILE A 105 -16.72 -11.66 -7.85
CA ILE A 105 -15.69 -12.12 -8.78
C ILE A 105 -14.94 -13.30 -8.14
N ASP A 106 -14.57 -14.28 -8.95
CA ASP A 106 -13.82 -15.46 -8.51
C ASP A 106 -12.43 -15.08 -7.96
N GLU A 107 -12.04 -15.67 -6.84
CA GLU A 107 -10.72 -15.49 -6.21
C GLU A 107 -9.57 -15.83 -7.18
N ASP A 108 -9.79 -16.77 -8.10
CA ASP A 108 -8.83 -17.13 -9.15
C ASP A 108 -8.61 -15.99 -10.16
N VAL A 109 -9.63 -15.17 -10.43
CA VAL A 109 -9.54 -14.00 -11.32
C VAL A 109 -8.73 -12.91 -10.62
N PHE A 110 -9.03 -12.65 -9.35
CA PHE A 110 -8.26 -11.72 -8.52
C PHE A 110 -6.77 -12.10 -8.44
N SER A 111 -6.49 -13.38 -8.21
CA SER A 111 -5.12 -13.91 -8.15
C SER A 111 -4.36 -13.70 -9.47
N GLN A 112 -5.03 -13.90 -10.61
CA GLN A 112 -4.43 -13.66 -11.92
C GLN A 112 -4.22 -12.16 -12.22
N ILE A 113 -5.18 -11.30 -11.84
CA ILE A 113 -5.02 -9.84 -11.95
C ILE A 113 -3.81 -9.39 -11.13
N LYS A 114 -3.71 -9.86 -9.87
CA LYS A 114 -2.58 -9.57 -8.99
C LYS A 114 -1.27 -9.98 -9.63
N GLU A 115 -1.17 -11.23 -10.10
CA GLU A 115 0.04 -11.77 -10.69
C GLU A 115 0.52 -10.96 -11.91
N GLU A 116 -0.39 -10.51 -12.78
CA GLU A 116 -0.06 -9.73 -13.98
C GLU A 116 0.47 -8.32 -13.63
N PHE A 117 -0.19 -7.63 -12.68
CA PHE A 117 0.29 -6.32 -12.22
C PHE A 117 1.65 -6.43 -11.51
N SER A 118 1.81 -7.42 -10.62
CA SER A 118 3.03 -7.69 -9.84
C SER A 118 4.27 -7.96 -10.70
N LYS A 119 4.12 -8.62 -11.86
CA LYS A 119 5.26 -9.01 -12.70
C LYS A 119 5.82 -7.90 -13.58
N THR A 120 4.98 -6.94 -13.96
CA THR A 120 5.21 -6.15 -15.18
C THR A 120 5.27 -4.65 -14.93
N CYS A 121 4.72 -4.16 -13.82
CA CYS A 121 4.44 -2.74 -13.66
C CYS A 121 5.63 -1.96 -13.10
N LYS A 122 6.55 -1.52 -13.96
CA LYS A 122 7.66 -0.64 -13.55
C LYS A 122 7.47 0.81 -13.98
N THR A 123 6.62 1.03 -14.97
CA THR A 123 6.30 2.35 -15.51
C THR A 123 4.80 2.53 -15.65
N VAL A 124 4.35 3.79 -15.78
CA VAL A 124 2.95 4.11 -16.12
C VAL A 124 2.52 3.44 -17.43
N GLY A 125 3.44 3.31 -18.40
CA GLY A 125 3.17 2.61 -19.66
C GLY A 125 2.89 1.13 -19.46
N ASP A 126 3.65 0.47 -18.57
CA ASP A 126 3.45 -0.94 -18.27
C ASP A 126 2.12 -1.17 -17.56
N ILE A 127 1.79 -0.34 -16.56
CA ILE A 127 0.52 -0.41 -15.83
C ILE A 127 -0.66 -0.31 -16.79
N LYS A 128 -0.64 0.67 -17.71
CA LYS A 128 -1.71 0.84 -18.72
C LYS A 128 -1.82 -0.37 -19.65
N ASN A 129 -0.69 -0.86 -20.15
CA ASN A 129 -0.67 -2.03 -21.05
C ASN A 129 -1.19 -3.30 -20.37
N VAL A 130 -0.89 -3.51 -19.09
CA VAL A 130 -1.41 -4.63 -18.31
C VAL A 130 -2.90 -4.45 -18.06
N SER A 131 -3.32 -3.24 -17.67
CA SER A 131 -4.73 -2.88 -17.47
C SER A 131 -5.58 -3.21 -18.70
N ASP A 132 -5.16 -2.73 -19.89
CA ASP A 132 -5.88 -2.96 -21.14
C ASP A 132 -6.04 -4.45 -21.46
N LYS A 133 -5.00 -5.26 -21.21
CA LYS A 133 -5.04 -6.71 -21.41
C LYS A 133 -5.99 -7.39 -20.42
N LEU A 134 -5.92 -6.98 -19.15
CA LEU A 134 -6.76 -7.55 -18.11
C LEU A 134 -8.23 -7.20 -18.31
N MET A 135 -8.55 -5.97 -18.72
CA MET A 135 -9.92 -5.54 -19.04
C MET A 135 -10.51 -6.30 -20.22
N GLN A 136 -9.69 -6.62 -21.23
CA GLN A 136 -10.11 -7.48 -22.34
C GLN A 136 -10.34 -8.93 -21.91
N LYS A 137 -9.57 -9.42 -20.95
CA LYS A 137 -9.63 -10.80 -20.46
C LYS A 137 -10.74 -11.02 -19.43
N TYR A 138 -11.00 -10.02 -18.58
CA TYR A 138 -11.93 -10.04 -17.44
C TYR A 138 -12.83 -8.80 -17.45
N PRO A 139 -13.75 -8.68 -18.42
CA PRO A 139 -14.66 -7.53 -18.49
C PRO A 139 -15.53 -7.38 -17.23
N GLU A 140 -15.84 -8.48 -16.55
CA GLU A 140 -16.55 -8.47 -15.26
C GLU A 140 -15.77 -7.79 -14.13
N ALA A 141 -14.45 -7.71 -14.24
CA ALA A 141 -13.56 -7.10 -13.26
C ALA A 141 -13.09 -5.69 -13.68
N GLU A 142 -13.64 -5.11 -14.75
CA GLU A 142 -13.20 -3.83 -15.33
C GLU A 142 -13.04 -2.74 -14.29
N LYS A 143 -14.06 -2.51 -13.45
CA LYS A 143 -14.02 -1.49 -12.39
C LYS A 143 -12.90 -1.70 -11.38
N PHE A 144 -12.64 -2.95 -10.99
CA PHE A 144 -11.56 -3.27 -10.08
C PHE A 144 -10.20 -3.01 -10.74
N ILE A 145 -10.05 -3.40 -12.01
CA ILE A 145 -8.81 -3.18 -12.76
C ILE A 145 -8.56 -1.68 -12.96
N GLU A 146 -9.58 -0.88 -13.30
CA GLU A 146 -9.47 0.59 -13.35
C GLU A 146 -9.02 1.18 -12.01
N TYR A 147 -9.66 0.72 -10.93
CA TYR A 147 -9.37 1.18 -9.59
C TYR A 147 -7.90 0.92 -9.21
N ILE A 148 -7.43 -0.32 -9.35
CA ILE A 148 -6.03 -0.69 -9.08
C ILE A 148 -5.07 0.11 -9.97
N THR A 149 -5.35 0.21 -11.26
CA THR A 149 -4.54 0.98 -12.23
C THR A 149 -4.34 2.41 -11.78
N ASN A 150 -5.42 3.09 -11.37
CA ASN A 150 -5.36 4.48 -10.93
C ASN A 150 -4.43 4.65 -9.73
N TYR A 151 -4.58 3.80 -8.71
CA TYR A 151 -3.78 3.91 -7.50
C TYR A 151 -2.33 3.45 -7.65
N LEU A 152 -2.05 2.46 -8.50
CA LEU A 152 -0.67 2.10 -8.86
C LEU A 152 0.06 3.26 -9.56
N ILE A 153 -0.63 4.02 -10.41
CA ILE A 153 -0.06 5.21 -11.04
C ILE A 153 0.25 6.29 -10.00
N VAL A 154 -0.67 6.55 -9.06
CA VAL A 154 -0.43 7.50 -7.95
C VAL A 154 0.75 7.04 -7.10
N LEU A 155 0.80 5.76 -6.73
CA LEU A 155 1.88 5.17 -5.95
C LEU A 155 3.25 5.33 -6.64
N LEU A 156 3.32 5.07 -7.94
CA LEU A 156 4.55 5.22 -8.71
C LEU A 156 5.03 6.68 -8.76
N HIS A 157 4.12 7.63 -9.00
CA HIS A 157 4.44 9.06 -9.01
C HIS A 157 4.88 9.58 -7.65
N THR A 158 4.17 9.20 -6.58
CA THR A 158 4.48 9.61 -5.20
C THR A 158 5.82 9.04 -4.77
N SER A 159 6.07 7.74 -5.00
CA SER A 159 7.32 7.08 -4.65
C SER A 159 8.53 7.69 -5.38
N GLY A 160 8.37 8.05 -6.66
CA GLY A 160 9.43 8.73 -7.42
C GLY A 160 9.76 10.13 -6.88
N SER A 161 8.76 10.86 -6.39
CA SER A 161 8.89 12.25 -5.92
C SER A 161 9.58 12.37 -4.56
N ILE A 162 9.43 11.37 -3.67
CA ILE A 162 10.03 11.33 -2.32
C ILE A 162 11.57 11.30 -2.35
N SER A 163 12.15 10.86 -3.47
CA SER A 163 13.60 10.86 -3.72
C SER A 163 14.22 12.26 -3.78
N GLY A 164 13.40 13.32 -3.96
CA GLY A 164 13.84 14.68 -4.28
C GLY A 164 14.20 15.61 -3.12
N GLY A 165 14.17 15.15 -1.87
CA GLY A 165 14.63 15.90 -0.69
C GLY A 165 13.65 16.91 -0.08
N ASP A 166 12.81 17.57 -0.89
CA ASP A 166 11.82 18.59 -0.45
C ASP A 166 10.34 18.10 -0.52
N PHE A 167 10.12 16.79 -0.62
CA PHE A 167 8.77 16.24 -0.76
C PHE A 167 8.05 16.17 0.60
N ASP A 168 7.05 17.03 0.77
CA ASP A 168 6.10 16.99 1.89
C ASP A 168 4.97 15.98 1.58
N ILE A 169 5.09 14.80 2.18
CA ILE A 169 4.18 13.68 1.96
C ILE A 169 2.77 13.98 2.48
N ASP A 170 2.65 14.68 3.61
CA ASP A 170 1.37 15.01 4.23
C ASP A 170 0.63 16.02 3.37
N LYS A 171 1.34 17.04 2.89
CA LYS A 171 0.78 18.01 1.95
C LYS A 171 0.33 17.35 0.65
N LYS A 172 1.15 16.46 0.07
CA LYS A 172 0.79 15.81 -1.20
C LYS A 172 -0.40 14.86 -1.04
N ARG A 173 -0.52 14.21 0.12
CA ARG A 173 -1.72 13.44 0.49
C ARG A 173 -2.95 14.33 0.51
N ASP A 174 -2.92 15.43 1.27
CA ASP A 174 -4.07 16.33 1.40
C ASP A 174 -4.46 16.94 0.03
N GLU A 175 -3.50 17.30 -0.82
CA GLU A 175 -3.75 17.74 -2.19
C GLU A 175 -4.44 16.67 -3.05
N THR A 176 -3.96 15.42 -3.00
CA THR A 176 -4.52 14.31 -3.78
C THR A 176 -5.95 14.01 -3.37
N ILE A 177 -6.23 14.04 -2.07
CA ILE A 177 -7.58 13.85 -1.53
C ILE A 177 -8.50 15.01 -1.92
N HIS A 178 -8.01 16.25 -1.86
CA HIS A 178 -8.79 17.42 -2.27
C HIS A 178 -9.13 17.37 -3.77
N GLU A 179 -8.17 17.07 -4.64
CA GLU A 179 -8.40 16.90 -6.09
C GLU A 179 -9.46 15.82 -6.38
N MET A 180 -9.46 14.74 -5.60
CA MET A 180 -10.46 13.68 -5.69
C MET A 180 -11.84 14.13 -5.24
N MET A 181 -11.95 14.86 -4.13
CA MET A 181 -13.22 15.43 -3.67
C MET A 181 -13.83 16.36 -4.72
N VAL A 182 -13.01 17.23 -5.32
CA VAL A 182 -13.45 18.15 -6.39
C VAL A 182 -14.00 17.36 -7.58
N LYS A 183 -13.29 16.32 -8.03
CA LYS A 183 -13.75 15.48 -9.15
C LYS A 183 -15.07 14.77 -8.84
N ILE A 184 -15.25 14.26 -7.63
CA ILE A 184 -16.49 13.59 -7.22
C ILE A 184 -17.64 14.60 -7.14
N ALA A 185 -17.40 15.78 -6.57
CA ALA A 185 -18.40 16.84 -6.51
C ALA A 185 -18.83 17.31 -7.91
N GLU A 186 -17.91 17.40 -8.86
CA GLU A 186 -18.18 17.79 -10.24
C GLU A 186 -18.93 16.73 -11.05
N ASN A 187 -18.52 15.45 -10.93
CA ASN A 187 -19.02 14.37 -11.79
C ASN A 187 -20.26 13.67 -11.23
N ASP A 188 -20.30 13.46 -9.92
CA ASP A 188 -21.28 12.62 -9.24
C ASP A 188 -22.25 13.44 -8.38
N SER A 189 -22.16 14.77 -8.43
CA SER A 189 -23.04 15.74 -7.75
C SER A 189 -23.09 15.59 -6.23
N ALA A 190 -22.03 15.08 -5.60
CA ALA A 190 -21.88 15.09 -4.15
C ALA A 190 -21.59 16.51 -3.64
N GLU A 191 -22.08 16.86 -2.46
CA GLU A 191 -21.76 18.14 -1.82
C GLU A 191 -20.32 18.10 -1.30
N ILE A 192 -19.51 19.11 -1.66
CA ILE A 192 -18.11 19.17 -1.26
C ILE A 192 -17.97 19.21 0.27
N GLU A 193 -18.89 19.89 0.95
CA GLU A 193 -18.95 19.97 2.41
C GLU A 193 -19.20 18.60 3.06
N GLU A 194 -19.96 17.72 2.41
CA GLU A 194 -20.20 16.35 2.87
C GLU A 194 -18.94 15.50 2.71
N LEU A 195 -18.23 15.62 1.58
CA LEU A 195 -16.97 14.93 1.35
C LEU A 195 -15.88 15.39 2.34
N GLU A 196 -15.77 16.70 2.59
CA GLU A 196 -14.84 17.25 3.59
C GLU A 196 -15.14 16.74 4.99
N LYS A 197 -16.42 16.64 5.35
CA LYS A 197 -16.85 16.06 6.63
C LYS A 197 -16.43 14.59 6.73
N ILE A 198 -16.70 13.78 5.72
CA ILE A 198 -16.30 12.36 5.68
C ILE A 198 -14.78 12.23 5.84
N TYR A 199 -14.00 13.05 5.14
CA TYR A 199 -12.55 13.01 5.25
C TYR A 199 -12.06 13.38 6.65
N LYS A 200 -12.66 14.39 7.28
CA LYS A 200 -12.33 14.75 8.67
C LYS A 200 -12.62 13.59 9.62
N GLU A 201 -13.79 12.96 9.51
CA GLU A 201 -14.15 11.80 10.32
C GLU A 201 -13.18 10.63 10.07
N PHE A 202 -12.82 10.36 8.81
CA PHE A 202 -11.85 9.34 8.44
C PHE A 202 -10.49 9.57 9.12
N LYS A 203 -9.99 10.82 9.13
CA LYS A 203 -8.74 11.17 9.83
C LYS A 203 -8.85 11.02 11.35
N GLU A 204 -10.00 11.35 11.93
CA GLU A 204 -10.21 11.18 13.38
C GLU A 204 -10.16 9.69 13.75
N GLU A 205 -10.83 8.83 12.99
CA GLU A 205 -10.79 7.38 13.20
C GLU A 205 -9.38 6.78 12.98
N LEU A 206 -8.62 7.30 12.01
CA LEU A 206 -7.22 6.90 11.82
C LEU A 206 -6.28 7.34 12.95
N ASN A 207 -6.63 8.36 13.72
CA ASN A 207 -5.80 8.85 14.83
C ASN A 207 -6.22 8.30 16.20
N ASN A 208 -7.38 7.65 16.27
CA ASN A 208 -7.82 6.86 17.42
C ASN A 208 -7.05 5.52 17.52
#